data_AF-A0A2T0SAF7-F1
#
_entry.id   AF-A0A2T0SAF7-F1
#
_cell.length_a   1.000
_cell.length_b   1.000
_cell.length_c   1.000
_cell.angle_alpha   90.00
_cell.angle_beta   90.00
_cell.angle_gamma   90.00
#
_symmetry.space_group_name_H-M   'P 1'
#
loop_
_entity.id
_entity.type
_entity.pdbx_description
1 polymer ?
#
loop_
_entity_poly.entity_id
_entity_poly.type
_entity_poly.pdbx_seq_one_letter_code
_entity_poly.pdbx_strand_id
1 'polypeptide(L)'
;MLNEERAATNRYFEKDGQLLTKDVFSSPRTMIRQASFVTPGMVYGYGVIVNKSQLIKDAASRVAEDKLFGQIQRQQQLIGWLHFLSPALMMQEVLAALAGTHWQQFNQFSHDVDAFRVRTQQFFYPKMATQQTYRTSTVRDADAIPGFAPRTYADYGWLPIGWLLLTYLTLVAGLLIVGYQRITYASR
;
A
#
# COMPACT_ATOMS: atom_id res chain seq x y z
N MET A 1 -6.46 -17.81 -6.22
CA MET A 1 -5.54 -16.95 -5.45
C MET A 1 -4.84 -17.72 -4.34
N LEU A 2 -5.55 -18.30 -3.36
CA LEU A 2 -4.96 -19.01 -2.22
C LEU A 2 -3.94 -20.13 -2.58
N ASN A 3 -4.15 -20.86 -3.68
CA ASN A 3 -3.28 -21.97 -4.08
C ASN A 3 -1.95 -21.51 -4.70
N GLU A 4 -1.92 -20.38 -5.41
CA GLU A 4 -0.69 -19.86 -6.03
C GLU A 4 0.20 -19.16 -5.01
N GLU A 5 -0.41 -18.37 -4.10
CA GLU A 5 0.29 -17.77 -2.97
C GLU A 5 0.89 -18.86 -2.07
N ARG A 6 0.13 -19.90 -1.74
CA ARG A 6 0.65 -21.07 -1.00
C ARG A 6 1.77 -21.79 -1.74
N ALA A 7 1.66 -21.96 -3.07
CA ALA A 7 2.71 -22.62 -3.85
C ALA A 7 4.01 -21.80 -3.93
N ALA A 8 3.90 -20.48 -4.08
CA ALA A 8 5.05 -19.56 -4.05
C ALA A 8 5.69 -19.56 -2.66
N THR A 9 4.87 -19.41 -1.62
CA THR A 9 5.28 -19.47 -0.21
C THR A 9 6.05 -20.76 0.07
N ASN A 10 5.50 -21.92 -0.29
CA ASN A 10 6.15 -23.21 -0.04
C ASN A 10 7.50 -23.34 -0.75
N ARG A 11 7.60 -22.96 -2.04
CA ARG A 11 8.88 -23.03 -2.77
C ARG A 11 9.95 -22.12 -2.17
N TYR A 12 9.58 -20.92 -1.73
CA TYR A 12 10.49 -20.00 -1.09
C TYR A 12 10.91 -20.49 0.31
N PHE A 13 9.98 -20.95 1.14
CA PHE A 13 10.32 -21.50 2.45
C PHE A 13 11.18 -22.77 2.39
N GLU A 14 11.01 -23.61 1.37
CA GLU A 14 11.80 -24.83 1.23
C GLU A 14 13.25 -24.52 0.82
N LYS A 15 13.45 -23.64 -0.17
CA LYS A 15 14.79 -23.25 -0.66
C LYS A 15 15.51 -22.30 0.29
N ASP A 16 14.86 -21.20 0.68
CA ASP A 16 15.47 -20.18 1.54
C ASP A 16 15.45 -20.60 3.01
N GLY A 17 14.48 -21.41 3.46
CA GLY A 17 14.45 -21.93 4.83
C GLY A 17 15.64 -22.84 5.13
N GLN A 18 16.06 -23.68 4.18
CA GLN A 18 17.27 -24.51 4.29
C GLN A 18 18.56 -23.68 4.30
N LEU A 19 18.64 -22.65 3.46
CA LEU A 19 19.77 -21.72 3.44
C LEU A 19 19.82 -20.85 4.70
N LEU A 20 18.66 -20.41 5.21
CA LEU A 20 18.51 -19.68 6.46
C LEU A 20 18.92 -20.51 7.66
N THR A 21 18.46 -21.76 7.75
CA THR A 21 18.90 -22.66 8.83
C THR A 21 20.40 -22.90 8.73
N LYS A 22 20.94 -23.11 7.53
CA LYS A 22 22.38 -23.25 7.35
C LYS A 22 23.14 -22.00 7.79
N ASP A 23 22.81 -20.81 7.29
CA ASP A 23 23.52 -19.57 7.60
C ASP A 23 23.37 -19.15 9.06
N VAL A 24 22.16 -19.26 9.61
CA VAL A 24 21.88 -18.90 11.00
C VAL A 24 22.52 -19.91 11.94
N PHE A 25 22.40 -21.23 11.74
CA PHE A 25 22.96 -22.22 12.68
C PHE A 25 24.43 -22.57 12.45
N SER A 26 25.02 -22.22 11.31
CA SER A 26 26.48 -22.35 11.07
C SER A 26 27.27 -21.09 11.45
N SER A 27 26.61 -19.98 11.79
CA SER A 27 27.31 -18.78 12.23
C SER A 27 27.91 -18.99 13.63
N PRO A 28 29.19 -18.61 13.87
CA PRO A 28 29.79 -18.69 15.21
C PRO A 28 29.01 -17.90 16.29
N ARG A 29 28.18 -16.92 15.88
CA ARG A 29 27.41 -16.03 16.77
C ARG A 29 26.17 -16.69 17.37
N THR A 30 25.63 -17.72 16.74
CA THR A 30 24.42 -18.46 17.18
C THR A 30 24.76 -19.78 17.85
N MET A 31 25.99 -20.27 17.69
CA MET A 31 26.52 -21.49 18.32
C MET A 31 26.91 -21.33 19.80
N ILE A 32 26.50 -20.25 20.49
CA ILE A 32 26.79 -20.07 21.92
C ILE A 32 25.89 -21.03 22.73
N ARG A 33 26.38 -22.27 22.87
CA ARG A 33 25.86 -23.31 23.76
C ARG A 33 26.07 -22.87 25.21
N GLN A 34 25.03 -22.34 25.86
CA GLN A 34 24.74 -22.71 27.24
C GLN A 34 23.32 -22.27 27.63
N ALA A 35 22.62 -23.24 28.21
CA ALA A 35 21.22 -23.21 28.59
C ALA A 35 20.90 -22.09 29.60
N SER A 36 19.63 -21.68 29.63
CA SER A 36 18.93 -20.84 30.62
C SER A 36 18.90 -19.32 30.47
N PHE A 37 19.61 -18.71 29.51
CA PHE A 37 19.45 -17.28 29.19
C PHE A 37 19.22 -17.10 27.69
N VAL A 38 18.28 -16.24 27.31
CA VAL A 38 18.08 -15.84 25.90
C VAL A 38 19.35 -15.11 25.45
N THR A 39 20.27 -15.85 24.82
CA THR A 39 21.54 -15.30 24.35
C THR A 39 21.27 -14.34 23.20
N PRO A 40 21.98 -13.21 23.10
CA PRO A 40 21.82 -12.25 22.00
C PRO A 40 22.00 -12.86 20.60
N GLY A 41 22.80 -13.92 20.48
CA GLY A 41 22.91 -14.74 19.28
C GLY A 41 21.61 -15.46 18.90
N MET A 42 20.83 -15.95 19.88
CA MET A 42 19.50 -16.51 19.62
C MET A 42 18.51 -15.42 19.21
N VAL A 43 18.47 -14.26 19.90
CA VAL A 43 17.61 -13.12 19.50
C VAL A 43 17.91 -12.68 18.08
N TYR A 44 19.20 -12.63 17.71
CA TYR A 44 19.63 -12.36 16.35
C TYR A 44 19.14 -13.44 15.37
N GLY A 45 19.35 -14.72 15.68
CA GLY A 45 18.89 -15.82 14.85
C GLY A 45 17.37 -15.77 14.62
N TYR A 46 16.58 -15.58 15.67
CA TYR A 46 15.13 -15.39 15.57
C TYR A 46 14.77 -14.13 14.79
N GLY A 47 15.45 -13.01 15.00
CA GLY A 47 15.22 -11.76 14.28
C GLY A 47 15.49 -11.88 12.77
N VAL A 48 16.56 -12.58 12.38
CA VAL A 48 16.89 -12.86 10.97
C VAL A 48 15.90 -13.82 10.34
N ILE A 49 15.50 -14.88 11.06
CA ILE A 49 14.49 -15.83 10.58
C ILE A 49 13.14 -15.12 10.39
N VAL A 50 12.73 -14.29 11.35
CA VAL A 50 11.49 -13.51 11.26
C VAL A 50 11.58 -12.51 10.10
N ASN A 51 12.66 -11.74 9.98
CA ASN A 51 12.86 -10.81 8.87
C ASN A 51 12.75 -11.52 7.51
N LYS A 52 13.55 -12.57 7.27
CA LYS A 52 13.48 -13.27 5.98
C LYS A 52 12.13 -13.96 5.76
N SER A 53 11.49 -14.47 6.80
CA SER A 53 10.13 -15.01 6.69
C SER A 53 9.11 -13.93 6.29
N GLN A 54 9.27 -12.70 6.78
CA GLN A 54 8.45 -11.55 6.36
C GLN A 54 8.75 -11.19 4.90
N LEU A 55 10.01 -11.17 4.47
CA LEU A 55 10.37 -10.94 3.06
C LEU A 55 9.77 -11.99 2.11
N ILE A 56 9.76 -13.26 2.53
CA ILE A 56 9.15 -14.35 1.75
C ILE A 56 7.64 -14.17 1.66
N LYS A 57 6.99 -13.85 2.79
CA LYS A 57 5.54 -13.56 2.83
C LYS A 57 5.21 -12.36 1.94
N ASP A 58 5.96 -11.27 2.06
CA ASP A 58 5.78 -10.07 1.26
C ASP A 58 5.94 -10.37 -0.24
N ALA A 59 6.94 -11.18 -0.63
CA ALA A 59 7.14 -11.58 -2.02
C ALA A 59 5.97 -12.43 -2.56
N ALA A 60 5.42 -13.32 -1.74
CA ALA A 60 4.26 -14.13 -2.10
C ALA A 60 2.97 -13.29 -2.18
N SER A 61 2.75 -12.41 -1.22
CA SER A 61 1.60 -11.50 -1.17
C SER A 61 1.62 -10.52 -2.34
N ARG A 62 2.79 -9.98 -2.73
CA ARG A 62 2.93 -9.12 -3.92
C ARG A 62 2.45 -9.78 -5.20
N VAL A 63 2.68 -11.08 -5.40
CA VAL A 63 2.17 -11.77 -6.60
C VAL A 63 0.65 -11.83 -6.62
N ALA A 64 0.02 -12.02 -5.46
CA ALA A 64 -1.44 -12.01 -5.34
C ALA A 64 -2.00 -10.59 -5.47
N GLU A 65 -1.35 -9.62 -4.84
CA GLU A 65 -1.68 -8.20 -4.85
C GLU A 65 -1.52 -7.59 -6.25
N ASP A 66 -0.44 -7.85 -6.98
CA ASP A 66 -0.23 -7.33 -8.34
C ASP A 66 -1.34 -7.80 -9.29
N LYS A 67 -1.79 -9.05 -9.16
CA LYS A 67 -2.94 -9.56 -9.93
C LYS A 67 -4.24 -8.89 -9.50
N LEU A 68 -4.47 -8.73 -8.20
CA LEU A 68 -5.68 -8.12 -7.65
C LEU A 68 -5.76 -6.63 -8.00
N PHE A 69 -4.71 -5.86 -7.70
CA PHE A 69 -4.59 -4.45 -8.01
C PHE A 69 -4.62 -4.21 -9.51
N GLY A 70 -4.02 -5.09 -10.33
CA GLY A 70 -4.14 -5.02 -11.79
C GLY A 70 -5.59 -5.21 -12.28
N GLN A 71 -6.37 -6.10 -11.65
CA GLN A 71 -7.80 -6.26 -11.95
C GLN A 71 -8.61 -5.05 -11.51
N ILE A 72 -8.39 -4.57 -10.28
CA ILE A 72 -9.09 -3.39 -9.73
C ILE A 72 -8.77 -2.14 -10.55
N GLN A 73 -7.51 -1.96 -10.99
CA GLN A 73 -7.09 -0.84 -11.84
C GLN A 73 -7.81 -0.86 -13.19
N ARG A 74 -7.98 -2.04 -13.81
CA ARG A 74 -8.75 -2.17 -15.06
C ARG A 74 -10.24 -1.85 -14.84
N GLN A 75 -10.81 -2.31 -13.72
CA GLN A 75 -12.20 -1.98 -13.36
C GLN A 75 -12.38 -0.47 -13.14
N GLN A 76 -11.45 0.16 -12.42
CA GLN A 76 -11.42 1.60 -12.21
C GLN A 76 -11.26 2.39 -13.52
N GLN A 77 -10.46 1.90 -14.47
CA GLN A 77 -10.37 2.50 -15.82
C GLN A 77 -11.68 2.39 -16.60
N LEU A 78 -12.37 1.26 -16.50
CA LEU A 78 -13.69 1.07 -17.14
C LEU A 78 -14.75 1.96 -16.48
N ILE A 79 -14.76 2.06 -15.15
CA ILE A 79 -15.63 2.99 -14.41
C ILE A 79 -15.33 4.43 -14.81
N GLY A 80 -14.06 4.79 -14.95
CA GLY A 80 -13.62 6.09 -15.46
C GLY A 80 -14.03 6.38 -16.90
N TRP A 81 -14.40 5.40 -17.71
CA TRP A 81 -15.02 5.62 -19.03
C TRP A 81 -16.55 5.66 -18.94
N LEU A 82 -17.13 4.78 -18.12
CA LEU A 82 -18.57 4.62 -17.94
C LEU A 82 -19.19 5.71 -17.04
N HIS A 83 -18.39 6.51 -16.33
CA HIS A 83 -18.87 7.59 -15.48
C HIS A 83 -19.69 8.66 -16.23
N PHE A 84 -19.44 8.84 -17.53
CA PHE A 84 -20.25 9.70 -18.40
C PHE A 84 -21.62 9.11 -18.72
N LEU A 85 -21.75 7.78 -18.68
CA LEU A 85 -22.99 7.06 -18.98
C LEU A 85 -23.81 6.77 -17.72
N SER A 86 -23.21 6.81 -16.53
CA SER A 86 -23.87 6.54 -15.26
C SER A 86 -23.58 7.62 -14.21
N PRO A 87 -24.48 8.61 -14.08
CA PRO A 87 -24.37 9.65 -13.05
C PRO A 87 -24.31 9.09 -11.62
N ALA A 88 -24.96 7.93 -11.38
CA ALA A 88 -24.95 7.27 -10.08
C ALA A 88 -23.56 6.76 -9.69
N LEU A 89 -22.83 6.15 -10.64
CA LEU A 89 -21.46 5.67 -10.39
C LEU A 89 -20.50 6.84 -10.15
N MET A 90 -20.63 7.92 -10.92
CA MET A 90 -19.84 9.14 -10.71
C MET A 90 -20.07 9.71 -9.30
N MET A 91 -21.32 9.81 -8.85
CA MET A 91 -21.64 10.36 -7.54
C MET A 91 -21.10 9.48 -6.41
N GLN A 92 -21.14 8.15 -6.57
CA GLN A 92 -20.57 7.22 -5.60
C GLN A 92 -19.04 7.37 -5.49
N GLU A 93 -18.34 7.52 -6.60
CA GLU A 93 -16.88 7.74 -6.62
C GLU A 93 -16.49 9.08 -5.99
N VAL A 94 -17.24 10.14 -6.25
CA VAL A 94 -17.04 11.46 -5.63
C VAL A 94 -17.28 11.40 -4.12
N LEU A 95 -18.34 10.73 -3.67
CA LEU A 95 -18.64 10.57 -2.25
C LEU A 95 -17.59 9.71 -1.54
N ALA A 96 -17.11 8.65 -2.19
CA ALA A 96 -16.02 7.82 -1.66
C ALA A 96 -14.71 8.62 -1.55
N ALA A 97 -14.40 9.47 -2.55
CA ALA A 97 -13.24 10.35 -2.50
C ALA A 97 -13.33 11.41 -1.41
N LEU A 98 -14.52 11.97 -1.21
CA LEU A 98 -14.81 12.94 -0.15
C LEU A 98 -14.71 12.31 1.24
N ALA A 99 -15.17 11.07 1.37
CA ALA A 99 -15.10 10.31 2.62
C ALA A 99 -13.68 9.79 2.94
N GLY A 100 -12.71 9.97 2.05
CA GLY A 100 -11.36 9.44 2.24
C GLY A 100 -11.23 7.93 1.97
N THR A 101 -12.27 7.29 1.44
CA THR A 101 -12.36 5.83 1.26
C THR A 101 -12.19 5.41 -0.20
N HIS A 102 -11.78 6.33 -1.07
CA HIS A 102 -11.58 6.02 -2.47
C HIS A 102 -10.40 5.08 -2.67
N TRP A 103 -10.53 4.16 -3.63
CA TRP A 103 -9.54 3.11 -3.90
C TRP A 103 -8.12 3.65 -4.07
N GLN A 104 -7.94 4.71 -4.84
CA GLN A 104 -6.61 5.31 -5.07
C GLN A 104 -5.98 5.83 -3.78
N GLN A 105 -6.78 6.41 -2.89
CA GLN A 105 -6.31 6.97 -1.62
C GLN A 105 -5.87 5.86 -0.68
N PHE A 106 -6.67 4.79 -0.61
CA PHE A 106 -6.34 3.57 0.14
C PHE A 106 -5.07 2.90 -0.39
N ASN A 107 -4.94 2.77 -1.72
CA ASN A 107 -3.78 2.13 -2.35
C ASN A 107 -2.50 2.93 -2.11
N GLN A 108 -2.55 4.26 -2.27
CA GLN A 108 -1.43 5.15 -2.00
C GLN A 108 -0.99 5.09 -0.54
N PHE A 109 -1.96 5.10 0.40
CA PHE A 109 -1.69 4.95 1.82
C PHE A 109 -1.04 3.60 2.14
N SER A 110 -1.55 2.51 1.55
CA SER A 110 -1.02 1.16 1.76
C SER A 110 0.44 1.06 1.32
N HIS A 111 0.78 1.64 0.16
CA HIS A 111 2.18 1.72 -0.29
C HIS A 111 3.08 2.53 0.65
N ASP A 112 2.60 3.66 1.18
CA ASP A 112 3.39 4.47 2.11
C ASP A 112 3.60 3.77 3.46
N VAL A 113 2.60 3.04 3.96
CA VAL A 113 2.70 2.20 5.17
C VAL A 113 3.73 1.09 4.96
N ASP A 114 3.73 0.43 3.81
CA ASP A 114 4.70 -0.61 3.49
C ASP A 114 6.13 -0.06 3.38
N ALA A 115 6.30 1.08 2.70
CA ALA A 115 7.58 1.76 2.62
C ALA A 115 8.09 2.19 4.01
N PHE A 116 7.18 2.61 4.90
CA PHE A 116 7.51 2.91 6.29
C PHE A 116 7.90 1.67 7.09
N ARG A 117 7.17 0.56 6.93
CA ARG A 117 7.48 -0.74 7.55
C ARG A 117 8.88 -1.20 7.17
N VAL A 118 9.24 -1.16 5.89
CA VAL A 118 10.57 -1.55 5.40
C VAL A 118 11.66 -0.67 6.01
N ARG A 119 11.50 0.66 6.01
CA ARG A 119 12.48 1.59 6.62
C ARG A 119 12.66 1.32 8.12
N THR A 120 11.55 1.08 8.81
CA THR A 120 11.55 0.73 10.24
C THR A 120 12.31 -0.57 10.50
N GLN A 121 12.05 -1.61 9.71
CA GLN A 121 12.75 -2.89 9.79
C GLN A 121 14.25 -2.74 9.52
N GLN A 122 14.63 -1.98 8.49
CA GLN A 122 16.03 -1.70 8.17
C GLN A 122 16.75 -0.95 9.30
N PHE A 123 16.06 -0.07 10.02
CA PHE A 123 16.61 0.64 11.16
C PHE A 123 16.80 -0.28 12.38
N PHE A 124 15.79 -1.07 12.73
CA PHE A 124 15.80 -1.84 13.99
C PHE A 124 16.46 -3.22 13.87
N TYR A 125 16.40 -3.92 12.74
CA TYR A 125 16.92 -5.29 12.67
C TYR A 125 18.44 -5.41 12.83
N PRO A 126 19.28 -4.59 12.19
CA PRO A 126 20.74 -4.63 12.42
C PRO A 126 21.10 -4.29 13.87
N LYS A 127 20.27 -3.47 14.51
CA LYS A 127 20.40 -3.14 15.93
C LYS A 127 20.03 -4.38 16.76
N MET A 128 18.86 -4.99 16.60
CA MET A 128 18.48 -6.20 17.37
C MET A 128 19.50 -7.37 17.28
N ALA A 129 20.30 -7.40 16.22
CA ALA A 129 21.31 -8.42 15.94
C ALA A 129 22.57 -8.42 16.82
N THR A 130 22.91 -7.31 17.46
CA THR A 130 24.20 -7.13 18.11
C THR A 130 24.04 -6.90 19.61
N GLN A 131 24.93 -7.53 20.41
CA GLN A 131 24.96 -7.42 21.88
C GLN A 131 25.04 -5.98 22.39
N GLN A 132 25.59 -5.08 21.58
CA GLN A 132 25.71 -3.67 21.91
C GLN A 132 24.36 -2.95 21.98
N THR A 133 23.31 -3.43 21.31
CA THR A 133 22.09 -2.66 21.05
C THR A 133 21.21 -2.33 22.23
N TYR A 134 21.15 -3.17 23.26
CA TYR A 134 20.44 -2.79 24.49
C TYR A 134 21.19 -1.71 25.29
N ARG A 135 22.48 -1.49 24.99
CA ARG A 135 23.36 -0.56 25.71
C ARG A 135 23.84 0.62 24.85
N THR A 136 23.68 0.59 23.53
CA THR A 136 24.19 1.61 22.60
C THR A 136 23.12 2.40 21.86
N SER A 137 21.83 2.25 22.18
CA SER A 137 20.84 3.23 21.74
C SER A 137 21.15 4.57 22.40
N THR A 138 21.86 5.44 21.68
CA THR A 138 22.18 6.78 22.15
C THR A 138 21.00 7.72 21.93
N VAL A 139 20.98 8.86 22.61
CA VAL A 139 19.98 9.92 22.34
C VAL A 139 20.00 10.32 20.86
N ARG A 140 21.18 10.31 20.23
CA ARG A 140 21.36 10.58 18.80
C ARG A 140 20.72 9.52 17.89
N ASP A 141 20.61 8.27 18.35
CA ASP A 141 19.86 7.24 17.62
C ASP A 141 18.36 7.45 17.71
N ALA A 142 17.86 8.06 18.78
CA ALA A 142 16.44 8.37 18.95
C ALA A 142 15.98 9.39 17.89
N ASP A 143 16.81 10.39 17.59
CA ASP A 143 16.55 11.38 16.53
C ASP A 143 16.54 10.75 15.12
N ALA A 144 17.20 9.60 14.94
CA ALA A 144 17.26 8.88 13.67
C ALA A 144 16.15 7.84 13.50
N ILE A 145 15.24 7.70 14.48
CA ILE A 145 14.10 6.78 14.37
C ILE A 145 13.21 7.23 13.20
N PRO A 146 12.87 6.32 12.26
CA PRO A 146 11.97 6.66 11.17
C PRO A 146 10.62 7.15 11.71
N GLY A 147 10.26 8.39 11.38
CA GLY A 147 8.92 8.93 11.60
C GLY A 147 7.99 8.62 10.44
N PHE A 148 6.70 8.43 10.73
CA PHE A 148 5.66 8.42 9.71
C PHE A 148 5.13 9.85 9.55
N ALA A 149 5.36 10.46 8.38
CA ALA A 149 4.81 11.77 8.06
C ALA A 149 3.45 11.57 7.35
N PRO A 150 2.33 12.00 7.93
CA PRO A 150 1.04 11.90 7.27
C PRO A 150 1.05 12.72 5.99
N ARG A 151 0.61 12.11 4.89
CA ARG A 151 0.41 12.78 3.60
C ARG A 151 -1.08 12.95 3.34
N THR A 152 -1.42 13.97 2.57
CA THR A 152 -2.78 14.13 2.06
C THR A 152 -2.99 13.16 0.92
N TYR A 153 -3.81 12.14 1.15
CA TYR A 153 -4.15 11.15 0.13
C TYR A 153 -5.39 11.52 -0.69
N ALA A 154 -6.17 12.50 -0.20
CA ALA A 154 -7.32 13.03 -0.91
C ALA A 154 -6.88 13.96 -2.05
N ASP A 155 -6.52 13.36 -3.19
CA ASP A 155 -6.35 14.09 -4.45
C ASP A 155 -7.59 13.92 -5.32
N TYR A 156 -8.08 15.03 -5.88
CA TYR A 156 -9.22 15.11 -6.79
C TYR A 156 -8.79 15.41 -8.23
N GLY A 157 -7.48 15.48 -8.51
CA GLY A 157 -6.94 15.83 -9.83
C GLY A 157 -7.36 14.88 -10.96
N TRP A 158 -7.81 13.66 -10.63
CA TRP A 158 -8.32 12.67 -11.57
C TRP A 158 -9.80 12.89 -11.97
N LEU A 159 -10.55 13.67 -11.19
CA LEU A 159 -11.92 14.07 -11.51
C LEU A 159 -11.86 15.46 -12.17
N PRO A 160 -12.15 15.60 -13.48
CA PRO A 160 -12.18 16.90 -14.14
C PRO A 160 -13.47 17.66 -13.77
N ILE A 161 -13.67 17.95 -12.48
CA ILE A 161 -14.86 18.58 -11.90
C ILE A 161 -15.16 19.89 -12.64
N GLY A 162 -14.13 20.69 -12.92
CA GLY A 162 -14.29 21.93 -13.67
C GLY A 162 -14.87 21.71 -15.07
N TRP A 163 -14.43 20.65 -15.77
CA TRP A 163 -14.95 20.34 -17.10
C TRP A 163 -16.38 19.80 -17.05
N LEU A 164 -16.68 18.94 -16.08
CA LEU A 164 -18.03 18.42 -15.86
C LEU A 164 -19.03 19.53 -15.50
N LEU A 165 -18.61 20.50 -14.68
CA LEU A 165 -19.43 21.68 -14.37
C LEU A 165 -19.63 22.57 -15.60
N LEU A 166 -18.59 22.78 -16.40
CA LEU A 166 -18.67 23.56 -17.63
C LEU A 166 -19.60 22.92 -18.66
N THR A 167 -19.51 21.60 -18.89
CA THR A 167 -20.39 20.88 -19.80
C THR A 167 -21.84 20.89 -19.33
N TYR A 168 -22.07 20.71 -18.02
CA TYR A 168 -23.40 20.83 -17.44
C TYR A 168 -23.99 22.24 -17.63
N LEU A 169 -23.23 23.28 -17.30
CA LEU A 169 -23.65 24.68 -17.46
C LEU A 169 -23.95 25.02 -18.92
N THR A 170 -23.13 24.58 -19.86
CA THR A 170 -23.37 24.82 -21.29
C THR A 170 -24.61 24.11 -21.80
N LEU A 171 -24.87 22.88 -21.33
CA LEU A 171 -26.07 22.12 -21.71
C LEU A 171 -27.35 22.77 -21.16
N VAL A 172 -27.33 23.20 -19.89
CA VAL A 172 -28.45 23.94 -19.27
C VAL A 172 -28.68 25.28 -19.97
N ALA A 173 -27.62 26.05 -20.25
CA ALA A 173 -27.73 27.31 -20.97
C ALA A 173 -28.29 27.10 -22.39
N GLY A 174 -27.84 26.06 -23.11
CA GLY A 174 -28.36 25.71 -24.43
C GLY A 174 -29.85 25.38 -24.41
N LEU A 175 -30.31 24.58 -23.44
CA LEU A 175 -31.73 24.26 -23.27
C LEU A 175 -32.56 25.50 -22.93
N LEU A 176 -32.06 26.40 -22.08
CA LEU A 176 -32.72 27.66 -21.76
C LEU A 176 -32.87 28.56 -22.99
N ILE A 177 -31.83 28.67 -23.82
CA ILE A 177 -31.86 29.46 -25.06
C ILE A 177 -32.88 28.88 -26.04
N VAL A 178 -32.87 27.55 -26.25
CA VAL A 178 -33.84 26.88 -27.14
C VAL A 178 -35.26 27.04 -26.63
N GLY A 179 -35.48 26.85 -25.31
CA GLY A 179 -36.78 27.05 -24.67
C GLY A 179 -37.29 28.49 -24.83
N TYR A 180 -36.42 29.47 -24.60
CA TYR A 180 -36.74 30.89 -24.78
C TYR A 180 -37.11 31.22 -26.23
N GLN A 181 -36.31 30.78 -27.20
CA GLN A 181 -36.59 30.98 -28.63
C GLN A 181 -37.95 30.39 -29.00
N ARG A 182 -38.25 29.18 -28.55
CA ARG A 182 -39.51 28.49 -28.86
C ARG A 182 -40.74 29.23 -28.31
N ILE A 183 -40.64 29.77 -27.08
CA ILE A 183 -41.72 30.57 -26.48
C ILE A 183 -41.93 31.86 -27.26
N THR A 184 -40.85 32.57 -27.60
CA THR A 184 -40.95 33.84 -28.36
C THR A 184 -41.43 33.67 -29.80
N TYR A 185 -41.16 32.51 -30.42
CA TYR A 185 -41.68 32.18 -31.75
C TYR A 185 -43.16 31.77 -31.72
N ALA A 186 -43.61 31.10 -30.65
CA ALA A 186 -45.01 30.71 -30.49
C ALA A 186 -45.93 31.87 -30.06
N SER A 187 -45.36 32.98 -29.56
CA SER A 187 -46.09 34.19 -29.20
C SER A 187 -46.21 35.23 -30.32
N ARG A 188 -45.75 34.90 -31.54
CA ARG A 188 -45.95 35.68 -32.77
C ARG A 188 -46.92 34.95 -33.68
#